data_AF-A0A0F2PS48-F1
#
_entry.id   AF-A0A0F2PS48-F1
#
_cell.length_a   1.000
_cell.length_b   1.000
_cell.length_c   1.000
_cell.angle_alpha   90.00
_cell.angle_beta   90.00
_cell.angle_gamma   90.00
#
_symmetry.space_group_name_H-M   'P 1'
#
loop_
_entity.id
_entity.type
_entity.pdbx_description
1 polymer ?
#
loop_
_entity_poly.entity_id
_entity_poly.type
_entity_poly.pdbx_seq_one_letter_code
_entity_poly.pdbx_strand_id
1 'polypeptide(L)'
;MSQEDLSAMIARVALGDRKAFASLYSETSAKLFGVALRILKDRAQAEDAVQEVYVRIWRRAGSFRVGQASAMAWLVTIARNQAIDMIRARQPATLDYDEAPEIADPAMDPEARAVLGGESQRIEACLGELEASRAAAVVA
;
A
#
# COMPACT_ATOMS: atom_id res chain seq x y z
N MET A 1 -31.42 -3.55 -15.73
CA MET A 1 -31.23 -4.20 -14.42
C MET A 1 -31.81 -3.25 -13.40
N SER A 2 -32.82 -3.67 -12.64
CA SER A 2 -33.55 -2.79 -11.72
C SER A 2 -32.64 -2.43 -10.53
N GLN A 3 -31.87 -1.38 -10.77
CA GLN A 3 -30.99 -0.65 -9.86
C GLN A 3 -31.85 -0.02 -8.76
N GLU A 4 -32.23 -0.80 -7.75
CA GLU A 4 -32.63 -0.17 -6.49
C GLU A 4 -31.44 0.70 -6.04
N ASP A 5 -31.68 1.99 -5.83
CA ASP A 5 -30.66 2.92 -5.37
C ASP A 5 -29.93 2.30 -4.17
N LEU A 6 -28.61 2.14 -4.24
CA LEU A 6 -27.79 1.61 -3.15
C LEU A 6 -28.11 2.31 -1.82
N SER A 7 -28.48 3.59 -1.88
CA SER A 7 -28.95 4.37 -0.74
C SER A 7 -30.21 3.78 -0.10
N ALA A 8 -31.18 3.36 -0.90
CA ALA A 8 -32.40 2.68 -0.45
C ALA A 8 -32.11 1.27 0.09
N MET A 9 -31.16 0.54 -0.50
CA MET A 9 -30.70 -0.73 0.07
C MET A 9 -30.10 -0.53 1.46
N ILE A 10 -29.18 0.42 1.62
CA ILE A 10 -28.56 0.74 2.92
C ILE A 10 -29.62 1.18 3.94
N ALA A 11 -30.62 1.96 3.52
CA ALA A 11 -31.72 2.38 4.41
C ALA A 11 -32.53 1.17 4.93
N ARG A 12 -32.82 0.17 4.09
CA ARG A 12 -33.48 -1.07 4.52
C ARG A 12 -32.58 -1.95 5.39
N VAL A 13 -31.28 -1.99 5.10
CA VAL A 13 -30.30 -2.67 5.97
C VAL A 13 -30.30 -2.05 7.37
N ALA A 14 -30.42 -0.73 7.48
CA ALA A 14 -30.53 -0.04 8.78
C ALA A 14 -31.77 -0.47 9.59
N LEU A 15 -32.81 -0.96 8.91
CA LEU A 15 -34.03 -1.52 9.52
C LEU A 15 -33.95 -3.04 9.78
N GLY A 16 -32.80 -3.67 9.52
CA GLY A 16 -32.59 -5.09 9.72
C GLY A 16 -33.08 -5.99 8.57
N ASP A 17 -33.31 -5.43 7.37
CA ASP A 17 -33.71 -6.22 6.20
C ASP A 17 -32.54 -7.05 5.65
N ARG A 18 -32.62 -8.37 5.87
CA ARG A 18 -31.62 -9.33 5.39
C ARG A 18 -31.61 -9.49 3.86
N LYS A 19 -32.74 -9.30 3.18
CA LYS A 19 -32.80 -9.39 1.71
C LYS A 19 -32.10 -8.19 1.10
N ALA A 20 -32.35 -6.98 1.62
CA ALA A 20 -31.63 -5.79 1.20
C ALA A 20 -30.12 -5.91 1.43
N PHE A 21 -29.71 -6.53 2.54
CA PHE A 21 -28.29 -6.79 2.81
C PHE A 21 -27.66 -7.77 1.81
N ALA A 22 -28.36 -8.86 1.46
CA ALA A 22 -27.90 -9.80 0.45
C ALA A 22 -27.79 -9.15 -0.94
N SER A 23 -28.75 -8.32 -1.34
CA SER A 23 -28.69 -7.56 -2.59
C SER A 23 -27.50 -6.59 -2.60
N LEU A 24 -27.33 -5.83 -1.51
CA LEU A 24 -26.20 -4.91 -1.35
C LEU A 24 -24.86 -5.63 -1.47
N TYR A 25 -24.75 -6.82 -0.85
CA TYR A 25 -23.57 -7.68 -0.97
C TYR A 25 -23.33 -8.11 -2.41
N SER A 26 -24.35 -8.63 -3.08
CA SER A 26 -24.25 -9.10 -4.46
C SER A 26 -23.80 -8.01 -5.42
N GLU A 27 -24.26 -6.77 -5.23
CA GLU A 27 -23.92 -5.66 -6.12
C GLU A 27 -22.55 -5.04 -5.83
N THR A 28 -22.08 -5.04 -4.58
CA THR A 28 -20.92 -4.24 -4.17
C THR A 28 -19.69 -5.04 -3.76
N SER A 29 -19.84 -6.34 -3.46
CA SER A 29 -18.75 -7.20 -2.95
C SER A 29 -17.51 -7.22 -3.84
N ALA A 30 -17.66 -7.43 -5.15
CA ALA A 30 -16.54 -7.45 -6.08
C ALA A 30 -15.72 -6.14 -6.06
N LYS A 31 -16.41 -5.00 -5.94
CA LYS A 31 -15.75 -3.68 -5.93
C LYS A 31 -15.05 -3.40 -4.61
N LEU A 32 -15.70 -3.73 -3.49
CA LEU A 32 -15.08 -3.58 -2.16
C LEU A 32 -13.90 -4.54 -1.98
N PHE A 33 -14.01 -5.76 -2.52
CA PHE A 33 -12.90 -6.70 -2.60
C PHE A 33 -11.72 -6.14 -3.38
N GLY A 34 -11.95 -5.56 -4.56
CA GLY A 34 -10.88 -4.91 -5.34
C GLY A 34 -10.20 -3.76 -4.59
N VAL A 35 -10.95 -2.98 -3.81
CA VAL A 35 -10.38 -1.93 -2.94
C VAL A 35 -9.50 -2.53 -1.85
N ALA A 36 -9.99 -3.54 -1.12
CA ALA A 36 -9.24 -4.19 -0.06
C ALA A 36 -7.98 -4.88 -0.60
N LEU A 37 -8.09 -5.60 -1.72
CA LEU A 37 -6.97 -6.29 -2.38
C LEU A 37 -5.86 -5.32 -2.79
N ARG A 38 -6.22 -4.14 -3.32
CA ARG A 38 -5.21 -3.14 -3.71
C ARG A 38 -4.43 -2.58 -2.50
N ILE A 39 -5.04 -2.57 -1.32
CA ILE A 39 -4.43 -2.06 -0.09
C ILE A 39 -3.62 -3.15 0.60
N LEU A 40 -4.21 -4.33 0.83
CA LEU A 40 -3.56 -5.45 1.52
C LEU A 40 -2.51 -6.16 0.67
N LYS A 41 -2.67 -6.16 -0.66
CA LYS A 41 -1.84 -6.94 -1.61
C LYS A 41 -1.78 -8.44 -1.30
N ASP A 42 -2.78 -8.95 -0.59
CA ASP A 42 -2.93 -10.35 -0.22
C ASP A 42 -4.40 -10.73 -0.38
N ARG A 43 -4.64 -11.83 -1.09
CA ARG A 43 -5.99 -12.29 -1.42
C ARG A 43 -6.76 -12.75 -0.19
N ALA A 44 -6.17 -13.61 0.64
CA ALA A 44 -6.85 -14.19 1.80
C ALA A 44 -7.25 -13.09 2.79
N GLN A 45 -6.34 -12.13 3.03
CA GLN A 45 -6.64 -10.99 3.89
C GLN A 45 -7.70 -10.06 3.31
N ALA A 46 -7.75 -9.91 1.99
CA ALA A 46 -8.79 -9.13 1.34
C ALA A 46 -10.17 -9.80 1.47
N GLU A 47 -10.22 -11.14 1.41
CA GLU A 47 -11.45 -11.89 1.67
C GLU A 47 -11.92 -11.69 3.12
N ASP A 48 -11.02 -11.82 4.10
CA ASP A 48 -11.31 -11.56 5.52
C ASP A 48 -11.76 -10.11 5.76
N ALA A 49 -11.06 -9.15 5.14
CA ALA A 49 -11.41 -7.73 5.24
C ALA A 49 -12.83 -7.47 4.73
N VAL A 50 -13.21 -8.06 3.60
CA VAL A 50 -14.56 -7.89 3.04
C VAL A 50 -15.62 -8.47 3.96
N GLN A 51 -15.38 -9.63 4.57
CA GLN A 51 -16.32 -10.19 5.55
C GLN A 51 -16.55 -9.22 6.72
N GLU A 52 -15.48 -8.70 7.31
CA GLU A 52 -15.57 -7.72 8.41
C GLU A 52 -16.21 -6.40 7.97
N VAL A 53 -15.96 -5.95 6.73
CA VAL A 53 -16.62 -4.78 6.14
C VAL A 53 -18.12 -4.95 6.12
N TYR A 54 -18.64 -6.11 5.72
CA TYR A 54 -20.08 -6.35 5.68
C TYR A 54 -20.70 -6.46 7.08
N VAL A 55 -19.98 -7.01 8.05
CA VAL A 55 -20.38 -6.94 9.47
C VAL A 55 -20.48 -5.49 9.94
N ARG A 56 -19.49 -4.66 9.60
CA ARG A 56 -19.49 -3.22 9.92
C ARG A 56 -20.62 -2.47 9.22
N ILE A 57 -20.90 -2.77 7.95
CA ILE A 57 -22.02 -2.19 7.20
C ILE A 57 -23.34 -2.51 7.91
N TRP A 58 -23.58 -3.77 8.26
CA TRP A 58 -24.80 -4.17 8.99
C TRP A 58 -24.97 -3.37 10.29
N ARG A 59 -23.90 -3.24 11.08
CA ARG A 59 -23.92 -2.52 12.37
C ARG A 59 -24.05 -1.00 12.22
N ARG A 60 -23.55 -0.42 11.11
CA ARG A 60 -23.44 1.04 10.92
C ARG A 60 -24.40 1.60 9.87
N ALA A 61 -25.22 0.80 9.22
CA ALA A 61 -26.12 1.26 8.17
C ALA A 61 -27.00 2.45 8.61
N GLY A 62 -27.43 2.49 9.88
CA GLY A 62 -28.20 3.61 10.44
C GLY A 62 -27.46 4.95 10.52
N SER A 63 -26.13 4.97 10.40
CA SER A 63 -25.34 6.22 10.35
C SER A 63 -25.24 6.80 8.93
N PHE A 64 -25.65 6.08 7.89
CA PHE A 64 -25.63 6.59 6.53
C PHE A 64 -26.67 7.70 6.37
N ARG A 65 -26.24 8.84 5.81
CA ARG A 65 -27.09 10.00 5.54
C ARG A 65 -27.10 10.27 4.04
N VAL A 66 -28.28 10.12 3.43
CA VAL A 66 -28.49 10.44 2.02
C VAL A 66 -28.17 11.92 1.77
N GLY A 67 -27.42 12.20 0.71
CA GLY A 67 -27.05 13.56 0.30
C GLY A 67 -25.72 14.09 0.82
N GLN A 68 -25.10 13.47 1.85
CA GLN A 68 -23.76 13.87 2.32
C GLN A 68 -22.63 13.17 1.57
N ALA A 69 -22.85 11.94 1.14
CA ALA A 69 -21.92 11.15 0.34
C ALA A 69 -22.71 10.18 -0.55
N SER A 70 -22.13 9.76 -1.67
CA SER A 70 -22.71 8.66 -2.44
C SER A 70 -22.64 7.37 -1.62
N ALA A 71 -23.65 6.51 -1.74
CA ALA A 71 -23.69 5.21 -1.07
C ALA A 71 -22.43 4.39 -1.34
N MET A 72 -21.97 4.35 -2.60
CA MET A 72 -20.73 3.66 -2.97
C MET A 72 -19.50 4.27 -2.29
N ALA A 73 -19.40 5.60 -2.20
CA ALA A 73 -18.26 6.24 -1.52
C ALA A 73 -18.23 5.89 -0.02
N TRP A 74 -19.38 5.87 0.63
CA TRP A 74 -19.49 5.46 2.03
C TRP A 74 -19.03 4.01 2.25
N LEU A 75 -19.47 3.08 1.40
CA LEU A 75 -19.03 1.68 1.43
C LEU A 75 -17.52 1.52 1.20
N VAL A 76 -16.96 2.24 0.22
CA VAL A 76 -15.52 2.25 -0.07
C VAL A 76 -14.72 2.78 1.12
N THR A 77 -15.21 3.80 1.81
CA THR A 77 -14.56 4.34 3.01
C THR A 77 -14.50 3.28 4.12
N ILE A 78 -15.57 2.52 4.35
CA ILE A 78 -15.55 1.42 5.32
C ILE A 78 -14.51 0.37 4.93
N ALA A 79 -14.48 -0.04 3.66
CA ALA A 79 -13.53 -1.02 3.15
C ALA A 79 -12.07 -0.56 3.26
N ARG A 80 -11.79 0.68 2.86
CA ARG A 80 -10.47 1.29 2.98
C ARG A 80 -10.00 1.35 4.42
N ASN A 81 -10.86 1.80 5.33
CA ASN A 81 -10.52 1.91 6.74
C ASN A 81 -10.25 0.54 7.36
N GLN A 82 -11.08 -0.47 7.07
CA GLN A 82 -10.82 -1.84 7.52
C GLN A 82 -9.47 -2.37 7.04
N ALA A 83 -9.14 -2.19 5.77
CA ALA A 83 -7.86 -2.64 5.24
C ALA A 83 -6.66 -1.93 5.90
N ILE A 84 -6.78 -0.62 6.17
CA ILE A 84 -5.75 0.15 6.88
C ILE A 84 -5.63 -0.30 8.34
N ASP A 85 -6.75 -0.54 9.03
CA ASP A 85 -6.77 -1.04 10.39
C ASP A 85 -6.01 -2.38 10.48
N MET A 86 -6.20 -3.27 9.49
CA MET A 86 -5.47 -4.55 9.42
C MET A 86 -3.97 -4.36 9.18
N ILE A 87 -3.55 -3.40 8.36
CA ILE A 87 -2.13 -3.06 8.17
C ILE A 87 -1.54 -2.55 9.48
N ARG A 88 -2.25 -1.65 10.17
CA ARG A 88 -1.81 -1.08 11.46
C ARG A 88 -1.71 -2.14 12.54
N ALA A 89 -2.60 -3.12 12.57
CA ALA A 89 -2.54 -4.22 13.55
C ALA A 89 -1.34 -5.17 13.33
N ARG A 90 -0.75 -5.18 12.13
CA ARG A 90 0.44 -5.99 11.81
C ARG A 90 1.74 -5.29 12.11
N GLN A 91 1.75 -3.96 12.02
CA GLN A 91 2.88 -3.19 12.51
C GLN A 91 2.75 -3.15 14.04
N PRO A 92 3.65 -3.81 14.79
CA PRO A 92 3.68 -3.61 16.23
C PRO A 92 3.70 -2.10 16.50
N ALA A 93 2.82 -1.64 17.39
CA ALA A 93 2.84 -0.27 17.87
C ALA A 93 4.25 -0.03 18.40
N THR A 94 4.98 0.86 17.71
CA THR A 94 6.38 1.22 17.96
C THR A 94 7.34 0.03 17.96
N LEU A 95 8.09 -0.13 16.87
CA LEU A 95 9.53 -0.33 17.06
C LEU A 95 9.95 0.84 17.95
N ASP A 96 10.35 0.55 19.18
CA ASP A 96 11.12 1.49 19.96
C ASP A 96 12.24 1.98 19.04
N TYR A 97 12.50 3.28 18.97
CA TYR A 97 13.54 3.81 18.07
C TYR A 97 14.91 3.16 18.40
N ASP A 98 15.06 2.65 19.63
CA ASP A 98 16.20 1.90 20.13
C ASP A 98 16.28 0.43 19.64
N GLU A 99 15.22 -0.14 19.05
CA GLU A 99 15.19 -1.53 18.51
C GLU A 99 15.01 -1.59 16.99
N ALA A 100 15.04 -0.45 16.29
CA ALA A 100 15.09 -0.47 14.83
C ALA A 100 16.39 -1.18 14.40
N PRO A 101 16.34 -2.27 13.61
CA PRO A 101 17.56 -2.84 13.06
C PRO A 101 18.25 -1.75 12.25
N GLU A 102 19.54 -1.54 12.51
CA GLU A 102 20.39 -0.66 11.70
C GLU A 102 20.29 -1.13 10.25
N ILE A 103 19.45 -0.45 9.46
CA ILE A 103 19.37 -0.70 8.03
C ILE A 103 20.66 -0.10 7.47
N ALA A 104 21.66 -0.96 7.25
CA ALA A 104 22.90 -0.55 6.61
C ALA A 104 22.57 0.13 5.28
N ASP A 105 23.07 1.35 5.09
CA ASP A 105 23.03 2.03 3.80
C ASP A 105 23.71 1.11 2.77
N PRO A 106 23.03 0.69 1.68
CA PRO A 106 23.65 -0.13 0.65
C PRO A 106 24.75 0.62 -0.12
N ALA A 107 24.90 1.93 0.12
CA ALA A 107 26.00 2.69 -0.43
C ALA A 107 27.33 2.26 0.20
N MET A 108 28.36 2.12 -0.65
CA MET A 108 29.71 1.79 -0.21
C MET A 108 30.18 2.71 0.92
N ASP A 109 30.90 2.15 1.90
CA ASP A 109 31.53 2.89 2.99
C ASP A 109 32.31 4.12 2.46
N PRO A 110 32.15 5.31 3.06
CA PRO A 110 32.94 6.50 2.71
C PRO A 110 34.46 6.26 2.70
N GLU A 111 35.00 5.39 3.57
CA GLU A 111 36.43 5.03 3.53
C GLU A 111 36.78 4.28 2.23
N ALA A 112 35.96 3.30 1.84
CA ALA A 112 36.13 2.56 0.58
C ALA A 112 36.00 3.46 -0.66
N ARG A 113 35.10 4.46 -0.65
CA ARG A 113 35.00 5.46 -1.74
C ARG A 113 36.24 6.33 -1.85
N ALA A 114 36.83 6.73 -0.72
CA ALA A 114 38.03 7.57 -0.72
C ALA A 114 39.26 6.80 -1.26
N VAL A 115 39.39 5.52 -0.92
CA VAL A 115 40.47 4.66 -1.43
C VAL A 115 40.37 4.49 -2.95
N LEU A 116 39.19 4.14 -3.48
CA LEU A 116 38.99 3.96 -4.92
C LEU A 116 39.18 5.26 -5.73
N GLY A 117 38.75 6.40 -5.18
CA GLY A 117 38.98 7.71 -5.79
C GLY A 117 40.48 8.07 -5.86
N GLY A 118 41.23 7.74 -4.80
CA GLY A 118 42.68 7.98 -4.75
C GLY A 118 43.48 7.08 -5.69
N GLU A 119 43.08 5.82 -5.87
CA GLU A 119 43.77 4.88 -6.77
C GLU A 119 43.66 5.30 -8.24
N SER A 120 42.46 5.73 -8.68
CA SER A 120 42.23 6.18 -10.06
C SER A 120 43.09 7.41 -10.40
N GLN A 121 43.19 8.35 -9.46
CA GLN A 121 43.95 9.58 -9.65
C GLN A 121 45.47 9.35 -9.71
N ARG A 122 45.98 8.36 -8.94
CA ARG A 122 47.40 7.97 -8.98
C ARG A 122 47.74 7.23 -10.27
N ILE A 123 46.84 6.38 -10.75
CA ILE A 123 47.01 5.68 -12.03
C ILE A 123 47.00 6.69 -13.19
N GLU A 124 46.07 7.65 -13.20
CA GLU A 124 45.99 8.69 -14.22
C GLU A 124 47.22 9.60 -14.24
N ALA A 125 47.74 9.98 -13.05
CA ALA A 125 48.98 10.73 -12.94
C ALA A 125 50.19 9.95 -13.48
N CYS A 126 50.34 8.67 -13.12
CA CYS A 126 51.42 7.82 -13.63
C CYS A 126 51.29 7.53 -15.14
N LEU A 127 50.08 7.44 -15.68
CA LEU A 127 49.84 7.31 -17.11
C LEU A 127 50.16 8.61 -17.87
N GLY A 128 49.99 9.77 -17.24
CA GLY A 128 50.35 11.08 -17.79
C GLY A 128 51.86 11.37 -17.85
N GLU A 129 52.68 10.64 -17.10
CA GLU A 129 54.15 10.75 -17.12
C GLU A 129 54.82 9.85 -18.17
N LEU A 130 54.06 9.00 -18.87
CA LEU A 130 54.58 8.15 -19.94
C LEU A 130 54.82 8.96 -21.21
N GLU A 131 55.98 8.75 -21.85
CA GLU A 131 56.30 9.33 -23.16
C GLU A 131 55.18 9.00 -24.18
N ALA A 132 54.74 10.01 -24.94
CA ALA A 132 53.53 9.98 -25.77
C ALA A 132 53.43 8.79 -26.75
N SER A 133 54.57 8.19 -27.12
CA SER A 133 54.64 6.99 -27.97
C SER A 133 54.17 5.70 -27.28
N ARG A 134 54.13 5.63 -25.94
CA ARG A 134 53.70 4.45 -25.17
C ARG A 134 52.27 4.52 -24.65
N ALA A 135 51.73 5.72 -24.38
CA ALA A 135 50.36 5.90 -23.90
C ALA A 135 49.29 5.54 -24.96
N ALA A 136 49.60 5.71 -26.25
CA ALA A 136 48.67 5.42 -27.35
C ALA A 136 48.33 3.92 -27.54
N ALA A 137 49.09 3.00 -26.93
CA ALA A 137 48.86 1.56 -27.09
C ALA A 137 47.84 0.97 -26.10
N VAL A 138 47.41 1.72 -25.08
CA VAL A 138 46.59 1.21 -23.96
C VAL A 138 45.17 1.82 -23.92
N VAL A 139 44.89 2.86 -24.71
CA VAL A 139 43.59 3.60 -24.68
C VAL A 139 42.66 3.22 -25.86
N ALA A 140 42.87 2.06 -26.51
CA ALA A 140 41.97 1.54 -27.54
C ALA A 140 40.86 0.67 -26.93
#